data_AF-A0A7S1S0P1-F1
#
_entry.id   AF-A0A7S1S0P1-F1
#
_cell.length_a   1.000
_cell.length_b   1.000
_cell.length_c   1.000
_cell.angle_alpha   90.00
_cell.angle_beta   90.00
_cell.angle_gamma   90.00
#
_symmetry.space_group_name_H-M   'P 1'
#
loop_
_entity.id
_entity.type
_entity.pdbx_description
1 polymer ?
#
loop_
_entity_poly.entity_id
_entity_poly.type
_entity_poly.pdbx_seq_one_letter_code
_entity_poly.pdbx_strand_id
1 'polypeptide(L)'
;GSFMGVGAHDLQKLILPPTSHIRMLWEAIGAIVIIYDLVTVPLQAFDIYSFTNFLEKLRHVMIYLHICYWTIDLPCSFFVGYYVNGVLETRVKKTAKRYLTSWFLIDICLVTCDWIMFSFELNDGAGTTNLSYLMYGRILRLLRFVRLVRLLKLHSMFNKILESIHSE
;
A
#
# COMPACT_ATOMS: atom_id res chain seq x y z
N GLY A 1 4.27 -2.93 39.97
CA GLY A 1 4.12 -3.24 38.54
C GLY A 1 2.68 -3.29 38.07
N SER A 2 1.87 -2.23 38.30
CA SER A 2 0.46 -2.18 37.88
C SER A 2 0.16 -1.15 36.78
N PHE A 3 1.14 -0.36 36.33
CA PHE A 3 0.93 0.69 35.33
C PHE A 3 0.99 0.22 33.86
N MET A 4 1.39 -1.04 33.60
CA MET A 4 1.46 -1.59 32.24
C MET A 4 0.14 -2.19 31.72
N GLY A 5 -0.88 -2.35 32.58
CA GLY A 5 -2.13 -3.00 32.21
C GLY A 5 -3.10 -2.12 31.42
N VAL A 6 -3.25 -0.85 31.81
CA VAL A 6 -4.29 0.03 31.27
C VAL A 6 -4.02 0.39 29.79
N GLY A 7 -2.78 0.74 29.45
CA GLY A 7 -2.42 1.07 28.06
C GLY A 7 -2.50 -0.12 27.09
N ALA A 8 -2.31 -1.36 27.57
CA ALA A 8 -2.34 -2.55 26.74
C ALA A 8 -3.76 -2.92 26.26
N HIS A 9 -4.79 -2.57 27.04
CA HIS A 9 -6.19 -2.79 26.66
C HIS A 9 -6.70 -1.72 25.69
N ASP A 10 -6.30 -0.46 25.86
CA ASP A 10 -6.71 0.60 24.92
C ASP A 10 -6.04 0.47 23.56
N LEU A 11 -4.80 0.00 23.50
CA LEU A 11 -4.11 -0.30 22.25
C LEU A 11 -4.78 -1.44 21.45
N GLN A 12 -5.49 -2.37 22.11
CA GLN A 12 -6.22 -3.44 21.41
C GLN A 12 -7.39 -2.91 20.60
N LYS A 13 -8.00 -1.79 21.02
CA LYS A 13 -9.11 -1.14 20.29
C LYS A 13 -8.66 -0.53 18.95
N LEU A 14 -7.35 -0.28 18.80
CA LEU A 14 -6.78 0.20 17.54
C LEU A 14 -6.64 -0.91 16.50
N ILE A 15 -6.72 -2.19 16.91
CA ILE A 15 -6.61 -3.29 15.95
C ILE A 15 -7.89 -3.40 15.13
N LEU A 16 -7.73 -3.27 13.82
CA LEU A 16 -8.78 -3.46 12.85
C LEU A 16 -8.79 -4.93 12.38
N PRO A 17 -9.93 -5.63 12.47
CA PRO A 17 -10.06 -6.96 11.86
C PRO A 17 -9.81 -6.88 10.35
N PRO A 18 -9.11 -7.87 9.76
CA PRO A 18 -8.84 -7.88 8.32
C PRO A 18 -10.12 -8.01 7.49
N THR A 19 -11.19 -8.54 8.09
CA THR A 19 -12.53 -8.72 7.51
C THR A 19 -13.47 -7.53 7.72
N SER A 20 -13.00 -6.46 8.38
CA SER A 20 -13.84 -5.28 8.61
C SER A 20 -14.15 -4.54 7.30
N HIS A 21 -15.37 -4.00 7.18
CA HIS A 21 -15.77 -3.24 5.99
C HIS A 21 -14.86 -2.04 5.70
N ILE A 22 -14.36 -1.37 6.75
CA ILE A 22 -13.42 -0.25 6.61
C ILE A 22 -12.10 -0.72 6.00
N ARG A 23 -11.54 -1.85 6.48
CA ARG A 23 -10.32 -2.42 5.90
C ARG A 23 -10.55 -2.84 4.46
N MET A 24 -11.66 -3.51 4.18
CA MET A 24 -12.00 -3.96 2.83
C MET A 24 -12.16 -2.78 1.86
N LEU A 25 -12.81 -1.70 2.29
CA LEU A 25 -12.94 -0.47 1.50
C LEU A 25 -11.57 0.18 1.26
N TRP A 26 -10.72 0.24 2.29
CA TRP A 26 -9.35 0.76 2.16
C TRP A 26 -8.55 -0.04 1.11
N GLU A 27 -8.60 -1.37 1.16
CA GLU A 27 -7.96 -2.26 0.18
C GLU A 27 -8.54 -2.08 -1.22
N ALA A 28 -9.87 -1.91 -1.35
CA ALA A 28 -10.53 -1.66 -2.63
C ALA A 28 -10.07 -0.34 -3.27
N ILE A 29 -9.93 0.72 -2.47
CA ILE A 29 -9.36 1.99 -2.93
C ILE A 29 -7.92 1.77 -3.43
N GLY A 30 -7.10 1.04 -2.68
CA GLY A 30 -5.74 0.71 -3.09
C GLY A 30 -5.68 -0.08 -4.40
N ALA A 31 -6.59 -1.04 -4.59
CA ALA A 31 -6.72 -1.79 -5.82
C ALA A 31 -7.06 -0.88 -7.01
N ILE A 32 -7.96 0.09 -6.84
CA ILE A 32 -8.30 1.06 -7.88
C ILE A 32 -7.08 1.91 -8.27
N VAL A 33 -6.29 2.37 -7.29
CA VAL A 33 -5.05 3.12 -7.55
C VAL A 33 -4.06 2.27 -8.36
N ILE A 34 -3.90 0.98 -8.03
CA ILE A 34 -3.02 0.09 -8.80
C ILE A 34 -3.54 -0.15 -10.22
N ILE A 35 -4.87 -0.31 -10.39
CA ILE A 35 -5.48 -0.48 -11.72
C ILE A 35 -5.24 0.75 -12.59
N TYR A 36 -5.36 1.95 -12.01
CA TYR A 36 -5.02 3.19 -12.71
C TYR A 36 -3.56 3.16 -13.20
N ASP A 37 -2.61 2.79 -12.35
CA ASP A 37 -1.19 2.66 -12.74
C ASP A 37 -0.99 1.60 -13.84
N LEU A 38 -1.69 0.46 -13.76
CA LEU A 38 -1.60 -0.62 -14.75
C LEU A 38 -2.02 -0.18 -16.15
N VAL A 39 -3.06 0.65 -16.25
CA VAL A 39 -3.55 1.16 -17.53
C VAL A 39 -2.67 2.31 -18.03
N THR A 40 -2.29 3.22 -17.13
CA THR A 40 -1.65 4.48 -17.55
C THR A 40 -0.15 4.39 -17.76
N VAL A 41 0.56 3.52 -17.04
CA VAL A 41 2.02 3.34 -17.19
C VAL A 41 2.40 2.90 -18.62
N PRO A 42 1.75 1.92 -19.26
CA PRO A 42 2.03 1.59 -20.66
C PRO A 42 1.70 2.74 -21.62
N LEU A 43 0.60 3.47 -21.36
CA LEU A 43 0.16 4.58 -22.21
C LEU A 43 1.10 5.79 -22.17
N GLN A 44 1.89 5.94 -21.11
CA GLN A 44 2.93 6.98 -21.02
C GLN A 44 3.96 6.88 -22.15
N ALA A 45 4.14 5.72 -22.78
CA ALA A 45 5.02 5.60 -23.95
C ALA A 45 4.54 6.38 -25.18
N PHE A 46 3.26 6.79 -25.19
CA PHE A 46 2.63 7.56 -26.27
C PHE A 46 2.38 9.02 -25.87
N ASP A 47 2.98 9.50 -24.77
CA ASP A 47 2.83 10.87 -24.28
C ASP A 47 1.36 11.32 -24.14
N ILE A 48 0.47 10.42 -23.69
CA ILE A 48 -0.98 10.67 -23.63
C ILE A 48 -1.36 11.88 -22.76
N TYR A 49 -0.53 12.24 -21.78
CA TYR A 49 -0.84 13.31 -20.85
C TYR A 49 -0.68 14.70 -21.48
N SER A 50 0.25 14.86 -22.43
CA SER A 50 0.42 16.13 -23.15
C SER A 50 -0.71 16.43 -24.13
N PHE A 51 -1.62 15.47 -24.35
CA PHE A 51 -2.74 15.65 -25.27
C PHE A 51 -3.76 16.69 -24.79
N THR A 52 -4.01 16.77 -23.47
CA THR A 52 -4.91 17.79 -22.90
C THR A 52 -4.47 18.27 -21.52
N ASN A 53 -4.77 19.53 -21.23
CA ASN A 53 -4.58 20.12 -19.88
C ASN A 53 -5.32 19.35 -18.77
N PHE A 54 -6.41 18.65 -19.12
CA PHE A 54 -7.14 17.82 -18.17
C PHE A 54 -6.32 16.58 -17.77
N LEU A 55 -5.72 15.88 -18.74
CA LEU A 55 -4.93 14.68 -18.49
C LEU A 55 -3.66 14.97 -17.69
N GLU A 56 -2.96 16.09 -17.98
CA GLU A 56 -1.83 16.54 -17.14
C GLU A 56 -2.25 16.80 -15.69
N LYS A 57 -3.36 17.53 -15.47
CA LYS A 57 -3.85 17.78 -14.11
C LYS A 57 -4.24 16.49 -13.39
N LEU A 58 -4.91 15.57 -14.09
CA LEU A 58 -5.30 14.28 -13.55
C LEU A 58 -4.06 13.47 -13.13
N ARG A 59 -3.02 13.46 -13.96
CA ARG A 59 -1.73 12.82 -13.66
C ARG A 59 -1.15 13.32 -12.35
N HIS A 60 -1.05 14.65 -12.18
CA HIS A 60 -0.55 15.25 -10.94
C HIS A 60 -1.37 14.84 -9.72
N VAL A 61 -2.71 14.92 -9.79
CA VAL A 61 -3.59 14.52 -8.69
C VAL A 61 -3.39 13.05 -8.32
N MET A 62 -3.25 12.16 -9.31
CA MET A 62 -3.05 10.74 -9.08
C MET A 62 -1.69 10.44 -8.42
N ILE A 63 -0.63 11.17 -8.77
CA ILE A 63 0.68 11.05 -8.11
C ILE A 63 0.58 11.38 -6.62
N TYR A 64 -0.05 12.49 -6.26
CA TYR A 64 -0.26 12.87 -4.86
C TYR A 64 -1.13 11.84 -4.11
N LEU A 65 -2.24 11.42 -4.74
CA LEU A 65 -3.14 10.43 -4.16
C LEU A 65 -2.41 9.12 -3.88
N HIS A 66 -1.61 8.63 -4.83
CA HIS A 66 -0.82 7.42 -4.70
C HIS A 66 0.16 7.51 -3.53
N ILE A 67 0.99 8.56 -3.48
CA ILE A 67 1.99 8.73 -2.43
C ILE A 67 1.34 8.83 -1.05
N CYS A 68 0.28 9.63 -0.93
CA CYS A 68 -0.46 9.78 0.33
C CYS A 68 -1.06 8.43 0.76
N TYR A 69 -1.73 7.72 -0.14
CA TYR A 69 -2.36 6.45 0.15
C TYR A 69 -1.34 5.42 0.68
N TRP A 70 -0.24 5.19 -0.04
CA TRP A 70 0.75 4.20 0.36
C TRP A 70 1.56 4.60 1.59
N THR A 71 1.77 5.91 1.80
CA THR A 71 2.42 6.43 3.01
C THR A 71 1.54 6.23 4.24
N ILE A 72 0.21 6.31 4.10
CA ILE A 72 -0.75 6.05 5.18
C ILE A 72 -0.97 4.54 5.38
N ASP A 73 -0.98 3.76 4.30
CA ASP A 73 -1.18 2.30 4.35
C ASP A 73 -0.08 1.60 5.16
N LEU A 74 1.17 2.06 5.03
CA LEU A 74 2.33 1.51 5.73
C LEU A 74 2.16 1.50 7.27
N PRO A 75 1.90 2.62 7.97
CA PRO A 75 1.64 2.62 9.41
C PRO A 75 0.31 1.94 9.76
N CYS A 76 -0.74 2.09 8.94
CA CYS A 76 -2.02 1.42 9.17
C CYS A 76 -1.87 -0.11 9.20
N SER A 77 -0.96 -0.67 8.40
CA SER A 77 -0.70 -2.11 8.34
C SER A 77 -0.18 -2.72 9.64
N PHE A 78 0.40 -1.92 10.56
CA PHE A 78 0.78 -2.38 11.89
C PHE A 78 -0.42 -2.69 12.81
N PHE A 79 -1.59 -2.14 12.48
CA PHE A 79 -2.81 -2.26 13.27
C PHE A 79 -3.82 -3.25 12.67
N VAL A 80 -3.42 -4.05 11.68
CA VAL A 80 -4.31 -5.03 11.04
C VAL A 80 -4.17 -6.38 11.72
N GLY A 81 -5.25 -6.83 12.37
CA GLY A 81 -5.28 -8.12 13.04
C GLY A 81 -5.09 -9.28 12.07
N TYR A 82 -4.78 -10.45 12.62
CA TYR A 82 -4.66 -11.68 11.84
C TYR A 82 -5.25 -12.87 12.59
N TYR A 83 -5.74 -13.85 11.84
CA TYR A 83 -6.30 -15.07 12.43
C TYR A 83 -5.21 -16.10 12.69
N VAL A 84 -5.26 -16.71 13.87
CA VAL A 84 -4.46 -17.88 14.28
C VAL A 84 -5.42 -18.91 14.84
N ASN A 85 -5.52 -20.07 14.20
CA ASN A 85 -6.45 -21.15 14.60
C ASN A 85 -7.89 -20.64 14.76
N GLY A 86 -8.40 -19.87 13.80
CA GLY A 86 -9.76 -19.29 13.85
C GLY A 86 -9.94 -18.09 14.78
N VAL A 87 -8.99 -17.82 15.69
CA VAL A 87 -9.08 -16.70 16.65
C VAL A 87 -8.37 -15.46 16.13
N LEU A 88 -9.03 -14.30 16.19
CA LEU A 88 -8.44 -13.01 15.82
C LEU A 88 -7.42 -12.58 16.88
N GLU A 89 -6.16 -12.41 16.46
CA GLU A 89 -5.11 -11.85 17.32
C GLU A 89 -5.19 -10.31 17.33
N THR A 90 -5.49 -9.74 18.50
CA THR A 90 -5.70 -8.30 18.72
C THR A 90 -4.54 -7.63 19.47
N ARG A 91 -3.51 -8.36 19.88
CA ARG A 91 -2.35 -7.76 20.56
C ARG A 91 -1.45 -7.02 19.58
N VAL A 92 -1.44 -5.69 19.65
CA VAL A 92 -0.60 -4.79 18.82
C VAL A 92 0.85 -5.23 18.72
N LYS A 93 1.49 -5.62 19.83
CA LYS A 93 2.89 -6.09 19.81
C LYS A 93 3.10 -7.32 18.93
N LYS A 94 2.14 -8.25 18.91
CA LYS A 94 2.23 -9.46 18.10
C LYS A 94 1.97 -9.16 16.63
N THR A 95 0.96 -8.34 16.35
CA THR A 95 0.64 -7.87 15.01
C THR A 95 1.81 -7.10 14.38
N ALA A 96 2.33 -6.11 15.09
CA ALA A 96 3.48 -5.32 14.67
C ALA A 96 4.72 -6.21 14.42
N LYS A 97 5.05 -7.12 15.35
CA LYS A 97 6.19 -8.04 15.17
C LYS A 97 6.02 -8.94 13.94
N ARG A 98 4.81 -9.45 13.71
CA ARG A 98 4.52 -10.27 12.53
C ARG A 98 4.65 -9.45 11.25
N TYR A 99 4.14 -8.22 11.22
CA TYR A 99 4.26 -7.35 10.06
C TYR A 99 5.72 -6.98 9.76
N LEU A 100 6.49 -6.60 10.78
CA LEU A 100 7.91 -6.27 10.69
C LEU A 100 8.76 -7.41 10.09
N THR A 101 8.46 -8.66 10.46
CA THR A 101 9.23 -9.84 10.02
C THR A 101 8.78 -10.40 8.69
N SER A 102 7.68 -9.94 8.12
CA SER A 102 7.10 -10.56 6.92
C SER A 102 6.97 -9.63 5.71
N TRP A 103 6.44 -8.41 5.89
CA TRP A 103 6.12 -7.51 4.75
C TRP A 103 6.69 -6.12 4.88
N PHE A 104 6.95 -5.66 6.11
CA PHE A 104 7.42 -4.30 6.34
C PHE A 104 8.62 -3.91 5.48
N LEU A 105 9.63 -4.78 5.34
CA LEU A 105 10.81 -4.48 4.52
C LEU A 105 10.48 -4.23 3.05
N ILE A 106 9.61 -5.06 2.46
CA ILE A 106 9.15 -4.86 1.08
C ILE A 106 8.37 -3.55 1.01
N ASP A 107 7.52 -3.31 2.00
CA ASP A 107 6.58 -2.20 2.00
C ASP A 107 7.26 -0.84 2.15
N ILE A 108 8.21 -0.73 3.09
CA ILE A 108 9.01 0.48 3.27
C ILE A 108 9.87 0.74 2.03
N CYS A 109 10.50 -0.28 1.44
CA CYS A 109 11.29 -0.11 0.22
C CYS A 109 10.45 0.45 -0.93
N LEU A 110 9.22 -0.07 -1.11
CA LEU A 110 8.31 0.42 -2.15
C LEU A 110 7.86 1.86 -1.88
N VAL A 111 7.54 2.22 -0.63
CA VAL A 111 7.16 3.60 -0.27
C VAL A 111 8.35 4.54 -0.47
N THR A 112 9.57 4.15 -0.08
CA THR A 112 10.78 4.95 -0.32
C THR A 112 11.02 5.15 -1.82
N CYS A 113 10.84 4.12 -2.65
CA CYS A 113 10.94 4.26 -4.11
C CYS A 113 9.93 5.27 -4.67
N ASP A 114 8.69 5.29 -4.16
CA ASP A 114 7.70 6.27 -4.58
C ASP A 114 8.09 7.71 -4.21
N TRP A 115 8.64 7.92 -3.01
CA TRP A 115 9.15 9.23 -2.60
C TRP A 115 10.36 9.70 -3.43
N ILE A 116 11.26 8.79 -3.80
CA ILE A 116 12.37 9.07 -4.71
C ILE A 116 11.82 9.50 -6.08
N MET A 117 10.86 8.76 -6.62
CA MET A 117 10.20 9.09 -7.89
C MET A 117 9.53 10.45 -7.86
N PHE A 118 8.77 10.72 -6.81
CA PHE A 118 8.12 12.01 -6.59
C PHE A 118 9.12 13.16 -6.53
N SER A 119 10.25 12.93 -5.87
CA SER A 119 11.32 13.93 -5.78
C SER A 119 11.90 14.24 -7.16
N PHE A 120 12.14 13.24 -8.01
CA PHE A 120 12.59 13.49 -9.39
C PHE A 120 11.55 14.28 -10.19
N GLU A 121 10.28 13.94 -10.05
CA GLU A 121 9.19 14.58 -10.76
C GLU A 121 8.97 16.05 -10.37
N LEU A 122 9.22 16.40 -9.10
CA LEU A 122 9.24 17.80 -8.65
C LEU A 122 10.43 18.57 -9.21
N ASN A 123 11.57 17.92 -9.44
CA ASN A 123 12.80 18.55 -9.93
C ASN A 123 12.83 18.68 -11.47
N ASP A 124 12.06 17.87 -12.20
CA ASP A 124 12.05 17.87 -13.68
C ASP A 124 11.55 19.21 -14.28
N GLY A 125 10.86 20.03 -13.48
CA GLY A 125 10.51 21.42 -13.82
C GLY A 125 11.72 22.35 -14.04
N ALA A 126 12.95 21.91 -13.73
CA ALA A 126 14.18 22.69 -13.89
C ALA A 126 14.95 22.43 -15.21
N GLY A 127 14.41 21.62 -16.14
CA GLY A 127 14.88 21.56 -17.54
C GLY A 127 16.18 20.78 -17.80
N THR A 128 16.62 19.91 -16.90
CA THR A 128 17.79 19.02 -17.10
C THR A 128 17.42 17.55 -16.95
N THR A 129 16.75 16.99 -17.96
CA THR A 129 16.41 15.56 -18.01
C THR A 129 17.64 14.72 -18.34
N ASN A 130 18.33 14.18 -17.32
CA ASN A 130 19.31 13.12 -17.57
C ASN A 130 18.60 11.86 -18.08
N LEU A 131 19.05 11.31 -19.21
CA LEU A 131 18.53 10.09 -19.83
C LEU A 131 18.45 8.91 -18.84
N SER A 132 19.38 8.87 -17.87
CA SER A 132 19.40 7.88 -16.78
C SER A 132 18.16 7.97 -15.87
N TYR A 133 17.63 9.16 -15.57
CA TYR A 133 16.43 9.33 -14.74
C TYR A 133 15.18 8.74 -15.41
N LEU A 134 15.08 8.87 -16.74
CA LEU A 134 14.00 8.26 -17.52
C LEU A 134 14.03 6.73 -17.42
N MET A 135 15.23 6.14 -17.44
CA MET A 135 15.41 4.68 -17.35
C MET A 135 15.09 4.15 -15.95
N TYR A 136 15.61 4.80 -14.90
CA TYR A 136 15.27 4.47 -13.51
C TYR A 136 13.77 4.66 -13.23
N GLY A 137 13.18 5.71 -13.78
CA GLY A 137 11.76 5.98 -13.63
C GLY A 137 10.85 4.89 -14.19
N ARG A 138 11.26 4.19 -15.25
CA ARG A 138 10.53 3.04 -15.80
C ARG A 138 10.59 1.84 -14.87
N ILE A 139 11.78 1.48 -14.38
CA ILE A 139 11.98 0.34 -13.47
C ILE A 139 11.22 0.57 -12.16
N LEU A 140 11.32 1.76 -11.58
CA LEU A 140 10.61 2.10 -10.33
C LEU A 140 9.09 2.09 -10.50
N ARG A 141 8.58 2.50 -11.68
CA ARG A 141 7.15 2.33 -12.03
C ARG A 141 6.74 0.85 -12.05
N LEU A 142 7.57 -0.03 -12.61
CA LEU A 142 7.28 -1.48 -12.62
C LEU A 142 7.27 -2.09 -11.22
N LEU A 143 8.10 -1.60 -10.29
CA LEU A 143 8.12 -2.09 -8.90
C LEU A 143 6.78 -1.89 -8.18
N ARG A 144 5.98 -0.90 -8.58
CA ARG A 144 4.64 -0.69 -8.01
C ARG A 144 3.72 -1.89 -8.23
N PHE A 145 3.93 -2.67 -9.30
CA PHE A 145 3.15 -3.89 -9.55
C PHE A 145 3.41 -5.01 -8.53
N VAL A 146 4.52 -4.97 -7.79
CA VAL A 146 4.74 -5.88 -6.64
C VAL A 146 3.62 -5.73 -5.60
N ARG A 147 2.96 -4.58 -5.53
CA ARG A 147 1.81 -4.36 -4.64
C ARG A 147 0.59 -5.20 -5.00
N LEU A 148 0.47 -5.68 -6.24
CA LEU A 148 -0.58 -6.66 -6.61
C LEU A 148 -0.44 -7.95 -5.81
N VAL A 149 0.78 -8.34 -5.43
CA VAL A 149 1.02 -9.52 -4.59
C VAL A 149 0.39 -9.35 -3.21
N ARG A 150 0.31 -8.12 -2.68
CA ARG A 150 -0.39 -7.87 -1.41
C ARG A 150 -1.88 -8.18 -1.50
N LEU A 151 -2.52 -7.85 -2.62
CA LEU A 151 -3.93 -8.17 -2.86
C LEU A 151 -4.15 -9.69 -2.92
N LEU A 152 -3.24 -10.43 -3.53
CA LEU A 152 -3.28 -11.90 -3.57
C LEU A 152 -3.11 -12.53 -2.19
N LYS A 153 -2.24 -11.96 -1.34
CA LYS A 153 -2.08 -12.42 0.03
C LYS A 153 -3.34 -12.19 0.85
N LEU A 154 -4.00 -11.05 0.68
CA LEU A 154 -5.28 -10.76 1.31
C LEU A 154 -6.32 -11.82 0.92
N HIS A 155 -6.43 -12.13 -0.37
CA HIS A 155 -7.33 -13.18 -0.88
C HIS A 155 -7.02 -14.56 -0.28
N SER A 156 -5.73 -14.96 -0.22
CA SER A 156 -5.33 -16.22 0.41
C SER A 156 -5.64 -16.27 1.91
N MET A 157 -5.60 -15.13 2.60
CA MET A 157 -6.03 -15.04 4.00
C MET A 157 -7.54 -15.15 4.15
N PHE A 158 -8.33 -14.56 3.25
CA PHE A 158 -9.79 -14.69 3.23
C PHE A 158 -10.25 -16.13 3.02
N ASN A 159 -9.62 -16.87 2.09
CA ASN A 159 -10.01 -18.26 1.82
C ASN A 159 -9.78 -19.17 3.04
N LYS A 160 -8.68 -18.96 3.78
CA LYS A 160 -8.40 -19.71 5.02
C LYS A 160 -9.42 -19.44 6.14
N ILE A 161 -10.00 -18.23 6.16
CA ILE A 161 -11.06 -17.88 7.12
C ILE A 161 -12.36 -18.58 6.71
N LEU A 162 -12.72 -18.56 5.43
CA LEU A 162 -13.91 -19.24 4.92
C LEU A 162 -13.85 -20.76 5.14
N GLU A 163 -12.69 -21.38 4.92
CA GLU A 163 -12.45 -22.79 5.20
C GLU A 163 -12.63 -23.12 6.69
N SER A 164 -12.20 -22.24 7.60
CA SER A 164 -12.39 -22.45 9.04
C SER A 164 -13.84 -22.33 9.50
N ILE A 165 -14.68 -21.57 8.77
CA ILE A 165 -16.12 -21.43 9.07
C ILE A 165 -16.92 -22.61 8.51
N HIS A 166 -16.48 -23.20 7.40
CA HIS A 166 -17.16 -24.35 6.77
C HIS A 166 -16.77 -25.71 7.38
N SER A 167 -15.72 -25.72 8.22
CA SER A 167 -15.21 -26.91 8.90
C SER A 167 -15.80 -27.12 10.31
N GLU A 168 -16.69 -26.22 10.76
CA GLU A 168 -17.58 -26.41 11.92
C GLU A 168 -18.98 -26.80 11.45
#